data_AF-A0A0H5QNC5-F1
#
_entry.id   AF-A0A0H5QNC5-F1
#
_cell.length_a   1.000
_cell.length_b   1.000
_cell.length_c   1.000
_cell.angle_alpha   90.00
_cell.angle_beta   90.00
_cell.angle_gamma   90.00
#
_symmetry.space_group_name_H-M   'P 1'
#
loop_
_entity.id
_entity.type
_entity.pdbx_description
1 polymer ?
#
loop_
_entity_poly.entity_id
_entity_poly.type
_entity_poly.pdbx_seq_one_letter_code
_entity_poly.pdbx_strand_id
1 'polypeptide(L)'
;YTEQWYDPKDPWVASSWHDFGNLCYLITVGKIDPVPSDSVEKTFEDSYATGNDLFKEVAKVGDGKAVLTTGNSKMLIMNFIWSVLDKNFKDAEMAHYVASLFYYQTRESLPIFWGPRKGKRSRRDQTNEYSLDQD
;
A
#
# COMPACT_ATOMS: atom_id res chain seq x y z
N TYR A 1 -6.25 2.99 -22.35
CA TYR A 1 -6.67 1.57 -22.32
C TYR A 1 -5.51 0.79 -21.75
N THR A 2 -5.64 0.27 -20.53
CA THR A 2 -4.65 -0.63 -19.93
C THR A 2 -5.20 -2.04 -20.09
N GLU A 3 -4.48 -2.89 -20.82
CA GLU A 3 -4.85 -4.29 -21.04
C GLU A 3 -4.64 -5.08 -19.75
N GLN A 4 -5.57 -5.98 -19.42
CA GLN A 4 -5.45 -6.88 -18.28
C GLN A 4 -4.64 -8.11 -18.70
N TRP A 5 -3.57 -8.43 -17.96
CA TRP A 5 -2.61 -9.47 -18.34
C TRP A 5 -2.83 -10.82 -17.64
N TYR A 6 -3.87 -10.92 -16.82
CA TYR A 6 -4.16 -12.08 -15.98
C TYR A 6 -5.64 -12.48 -16.10
N ASP A 7 -5.93 -13.79 -15.97
CA ASP A 7 -7.31 -14.27 -15.85
C ASP A 7 -7.86 -13.94 -14.45
N PRO A 8 -8.91 -13.11 -14.32
CA PRO A 8 -9.46 -12.76 -13.01
C PRO A 8 -10.10 -13.96 -12.28
N LYS A 9 -10.30 -15.09 -12.95
CA LYS A 9 -10.80 -16.34 -12.37
C LYS A 9 -9.68 -17.24 -11.86
N ASP A 10 -8.42 -16.92 -12.14
CA ASP A 10 -7.27 -17.68 -11.63
C ASP A 10 -7.25 -17.59 -10.09
N PRO A 11 -7.28 -18.74 -9.37
CA PRO A 11 -7.18 -18.76 -7.92
C PRO A 11 -5.94 -18.06 -7.39
N TRP A 12 -4.83 -18.09 -8.14
CA TRP A 12 -3.59 -17.39 -7.78
C TRP A 12 -3.81 -15.88 -7.72
N VAL A 13 -4.50 -15.30 -8.71
CA VAL A 13 -4.83 -13.85 -8.75
C VAL A 13 -5.63 -13.44 -7.52
N ALA A 14 -6.61 -14.27 -7.11
CA ALA A 14 -7.39 -14.00 -5.91
C ALA A 14 -6.55 -14.07 -4.62
N SER A 15 -5.66 -15.07 -4.51
CA SER A 15 -4.74 -15.21 -3.36
C SER A 15 -3.76 -14.05 -3.30
N SER A 16 -3.05 -13.75 -4.39
CA SER A 16 -2.06 -12.67 -4.42
C SER A 16 -2.66 -11.30 -4.13
N TRP A 17 -3.89 -11.04 -4.61
CA TRP A 17 -4.60 -9.81 -4.27
C TRP A 17 -4.95 -9.72 -2.78
N HIS A 18 -5.39 -10.84 -2.20
CA HIS A 18 -5.69 -10.92 -0.78
C HIS A 18 -4.42 -10.70 0.07
N ASP A 19 -3.31 -11.35 -0.29
CA ASP A 19 -2.04 -11.25 0.44
C ASP A 19 -1.47 -9.83 0.37
N PHE A 20 -1.46 -9.22 -0.82
CA PHE A 20 -1.10 -7.82 -1.00
C PHE A 20 -1.94 -6.89 -0.11
N GLY A 21 -3.27 -7.03 -0.15
CA GLY A 21 -4.17 -6.21 0.67
C GLY A 21 -3.95 -6.40 2.17
N ASN A 22 -3.71 -7.63 2.61
CA ASN A 22 -3.40 -7.95 4.00
C ASN A 22 -2.08 -7.31 4.44
N LEU A 23 -1.03 -7.37 3.61
CA LEU A 23 0.26 -6.75 3.88
C LEU A 23 0.17 -5.23 3.96
N CYS A 24 -0.57 -4.59 3.04
CA CYS A 24 -0.86 -3.15 3.14
C CYS A 24 -1.54 -2.83 4.47
N TYR A 25 -2.55 -3.60 4.88
CA TYR A 25 -3.21 -3.41 6.17
C TYR A 25 -2.24 -3.55 7.35
N LEU A 26 -1.40 -4.59 7.36
CA LEU A 26 -0.42 -4.83 8.43
C LEU A 26 0.60 -3.68 8.54
N ILE A 27 1.06 -3.13 7.41
CA ILE A 27 1.91 -1.93 7.36
C ILE A 27 1.14 -0.72 7.91
N THR A 28 -0.09 -0.49 7.46
CA THR A 28 -0.94 0.63 7.91
C THR A 28 -1.14 0.64 9.43
N VAL A 29 -1.30 -0.53 10.05
CA VAL A 29 -1.49 -0.64 11.51
C VAL A 29 -0.18 -0.78 12.29
N GLY A 30 0.98 -0.69 11.64
CA GLY A 30 2.30 -0.78 12.26
C GLY A 30 2.61 -2.15 12.87
N LYS A 31 2.01 -3.23 12.34
CA LYS A 31 2.26 -4.60 12.80
C LYS A 31 3.49 -5.23 12.13
N ILE A 32 3.81 -4.76 10.93
CA ILE A 32 5.02 -5.13 10.20
C ILE A 32 5.63 -3.85 9.63
N ASP A 33 6.96 -3.84 9.51
CA ASP A 33 7.65 -2.78 8.81
C ASP A 33 7.62 -3.02 7.29
N PRO A 34 7.56 -1.95 6.48
CA PRO A 34 7.84 -2.07 5.05
C PRO A 34 9.29 -2.54 4.87
N VAL A 35 9.52 -3.37 3.85
CA VAL A 35 10.86 -3.80 3.43
C VAL A 35 11.69 -2.56 3.13
N PRO A 36 12.95 -2.47 3.60
CA PRO A 36 13.80 -1.30 3.38
C PRO A 36 13.89 -0.91 1.90
N SER A 37 13.80 0.40 1.62
CA SER A 37 13.80 0.95 0.25
C SER A 37 14.93 0.42 -0.63
N ASP A 38 16.16 0.35 -0.10
CA ASP A 38 17.33 -0.16 -0.85
C ASP A 38 17.16 -1.63 -1.26
N SER A 39 16.50 -2.43 -0.42
CA SER A 39 16.19 -3.83 -0.72
C SER A 39 15.05 -3.94 -1.73
N VAL A 40 14.06 -3.04 -1.68
CA VAL A 40 12.98 -2.96 -2.67
C VAL A 40 13.54 -2.60 -4.06
N GLU A 41 14.39 -1.58 -4.14
CA GLU A 41 15.03 -1.15 -5.39
C GLU A 41 15.89 -2.27 -5.98
N LYS A 42 16.74 -2.89 -5.15
CA LYS A 42 17.59 -4.01 -5.57
C LYS A 42 16.79 -5.22 -6.04
N THR A 43 15.65 -5.51 -5.42
CA THR A 43 14.82 -6.67 -5.80
C THR A 43 14.08 -6.44 -7.10
N PHE A 44 13.56 -5.23 -7.33
CA PHE A 44 12.80 -4.96 -8.55
C PHE A 44 13.68 -4.64 -9.76
N GLU A 45 14.94 -4.24 -9.56
CA GLU A 45 15.91 -3.95 -10.63
C GLU A 45 15.25 -3.06 -11.71
N ASP A 46 15.25 -3.51 -12.96
CA ASP A 46 14.66 -2.79 -14.10
C ASP A 46 13.15 -2.49 -13.97
N SER A 47 12.43 -3.24 -13.12
CA SER A 47 11.00 -3.04 -12.88
C SER A 47 10.71 -2.00 -11.79
N TYR A 48 11.74 -1.51 -11.07
CA TYR A 48 11.55 -0.55 -9.99
C TYR A 48 10.96 0.78 -10.51
N ALA A 49 11.52 1.31 -11.61
CA ALA A 49 11.02 2.53 -12.23
C ALA A 49 9.56 2.39 -12.69
N THR A 50 9.23 1.26 -13.35
CA THR A 50 7.86 0.96 -13.78
C THR A 50 6.89 0.89 -12.60
N GLY A 51 7.28 0.24 -11.50
CA GLY A 51 6.47 0.17 -10.29
C GLY A 51 6.25 1.54 -9.65
N ASN A 52 7.28 2.39 -9.63
CA ASN A 52 7.19 3.75 -9.12
C ASN A 52 6.17 4.59 -9.89
N ASP A 53 6.25 4.58 -11.22
CA ASP A 53 5.33 5.35 -12.07
C ASP A 53 3.91 4.82 -11.94
N LEU A 54 3.74 3.50 -11.93
CA LEU A 54 2.44 2.86 -11.80
C LEU A 54 1.77 3.21 -10.46
N PHE A 55 2.47 3.15 -9.34
CA PHE A 55 1.87 3.46 -8.04
C PHE A 55 1.62 4.95 -7.83
N LYS A 56 2.40 5.83 -8.46
CA LYS A 56 2.06 7.25 -8.54
C LYS A 56 0.75 7.48 -9.30
N GLU A 57 0.50 6.73 -10.38
CA GLU A 57 -0.77 6.79 -11.09
C GLU A 57 -1.92 6.24 -10.23
N VAL A 58 -1.72 5.11 -9.54
CA VAL A 58 -2.71 4.55 -8.61
C VAL A 58 -3.06 5.55 -7.51
N ALA A 59 -2.08 6.29 -6.98
CA ALA A 59 -2.31 7.31 -5.97
C ALA A 59 -3.18 8.49 -6.44
N LYS A 60 -3.31 8.71 -7.75
CA LYS A 60 -4.19 9.74 -8.32
C LYS A 60 -5.65 9.26 -8.44
N VAL A 61 -5.92 7.97 -8.19
CA VAL A 61 -7.25 7.39 -8.37
C VAL A 61 -8.12 7.62 -7.12
N GLY A 62 -9.07 8.54 -7.24
CA GLY A 62 -10.16 8.73 -6.27
C GLY A 62 -9.78 9.57 -5.05
N ASP A 63 -10.57 9.44 -3.97
CA ASP A 63 -10.40 10.20 -2.72
C ASP A 63 -9.50 9.49 -1.68
N GLY A 64 -8.77 8.46 -2.12
CA GLY A 64 -7.92 7.65 -1.26
C GLY A 64 -8.65 6.63 -0.35
N LYS A 65 -9.99 6.57 -0.33
CA LYS A 65 -10.73 5.58 0.47
C LYS A 65 -10.94 4.24 -0.22
N ALA A 66 -11.08 4.26 -1.54
CA ALA A 66 -11.46 3.13 -2.37
C ALA A 66 -10.31 2.59 -3.23
N VAL A 67 -9.06 2.82 -2.83
CA VAL A 67 -7.88 2.53 -3.68
C VAL A 67 -7.77 1.04 -4.01
N LEU A 68 -8.06 0.15 -3.06
CA LEU A 68 -8.09 -1.30 -3.29
C LEU A 68 -9.44 -1.82 -3.81
N THR A 69 -10.49 -1.01 -3.85
CA THR A 69 -11.82 -1.44 -4.32
C THR A 69 -12.16 -0.91 -5.70
N THR A 70 -11.36 0.03 -6.22
CA THR A 70 -11.52 0.57 -7.58
C THR A 70 -10.93 -0.39 -8.61
N GLY A 71 -11.71 -0.76 -9.63
CA GLY A 71 -11.31 -1.72 -10.66
C GLY A 71 -10.02 -1.34 -11.38
N ASN A 72 -9.83 -0.06 -11.70
CA ASN A 72 -8.62 0.43 -12.39
C ASN A 72 -7.36 0.27 -11.54
N SER A 73 -7.41 0.64 -10.25
CA SER A 73 -6.28 0.48 -9.34
C SER A 73 -5.94 -0.97 -9.13
N LYS A 74 -6.96 -1.83 -8.92
CA LYS A 74 -6.76 -3.27 -8.80
C LYS A 74 -6.08 -3.85 -10.04
N MET A 75 -6.53 -3.47 -11.23
CA MET A 75 -5.95 -3.94 -12.49
C MET A 75 -4.49 -3.52 -12.65
N LEU A 76 -4.16 -2.25 -12.37
CA LEU A 76 -2.78 -1.76 -12.44
C LEU A 76 -1.86 -2.51 -11.47
N ILE A 77 -2.29 -2.64 -10.21
CA ILE A 77 -1.50 -3.32 -9.18
C ILE A 77 -1.32 -4.80 -9.55
N MET A 78 -2.38 -5.48 -9.99
CA MET A 78 -2.28 -6.90 -10.36
C MET A 78 -1.46 -7.14 -11.62
N ASN A 79 -1.50 -6.24 -12.61
CA ASN A 79 -0.60 -6.33 -13.76
C ASN A 79 0.87 -6.19 -13.33
N PHE A 80 1.17 -5.34 -12.35
CA PHE A 80 2.52 -5.23 -11.81
C PHE A 80 2.94 -6.47 -11.03
N ILE A 81 2.07 -7.00 -10.16
CA ILE A 81 2.29 -8.27 -9.43
C ILE A 81 2.53 -9.41 -10.43
N TRP A 82 1.77 -9.47 -11.52
CA TRP A 82 1.94 -10.47 -12.57
C TRP A 82 3.27 -10.30 -13.32
N SER A 83 3.65 -9.07 -13.67
CA SER A 83 4.86 -8.82 -14.46
C SER A 83 6.17 -9.12 -13.72
N VAL A 84 6.12 -9.15 -12.40
CA VAL A 84 7.29 -9.44 -11.56
C VAL A 84 7.31 -10.87 -11.04
N LEU A 85 6.32 -11.71 -11.35
CA LEU A 85 6.15 -13.08 -10.83
C LEU A 85 7.39 -13.97 -11.00
N ASP A 86 8.06 -13.88 -12.15
CA ASP A 86 9.22 -14.72 -12.47
C ASP A 86 10.55 -14.18 -11.91
N LYS A 87 10.53 -13.01 -11.24
CA LYS A 87 11.72 -12.51 -10.55
C LYS A 87 11.88 -13.35 -9.30
N ASN A 88 12.89 -14.22 -9.25
CA ASN A 88 13.18 -15.10 -8.11
C ASN A 88 13.34 -14.32 -6.79
N PHE A 89 12.25 -14.03 -6.09
CA PHE A 89 12.25 -13.37 -4.79
C PHE A 89 12.86 -14.33 -3.77
N LYS A 90 14.08 -14.03 -3.31
CA LYS A 90 14.74 -14.78 -2.24
C LYS A 90 14.01 -14.52 -0.93
N ASP A 91 13.34 -15.54 -0.42
CA ASP A 91 12.88 -15.71 0.97
C ASP A 91 11.91 -14.66 1.56
N ALA A 92 11.43 -13.69 0.78
CA ALA A 92 10.39 -12.76 1.22
C ALA A 92 9.29 -12.70 0.15
N GLU A 93 8.07 -13.04 0.58
CA GLU A 93 6.86 -13.08 -0.22
C GLU A 93 6.80 -11.85 -1.13
N MET A 94 6.81 -12.05 -2.46
CA MET A 94 6.74 -10.99 -3.49
C MET A 94 5.74 -9.88 -3.13
N ALA A 95 4.59 -10.26 -2.57
CA ALA A 95 3.55 -9.36 -2.12
C ALA A 95 4.05 -8.33 -1.08
N HIS A 96 5.02 -8.66 -0.22
CA HIS A 96 5.56 -7.74 0.78
C HIS A 96 6.50 -6.71 0.15
N TYR A 97 7.31 -7.10 -0.83
CA TYR A 97 8.08 -6.15 -1.64
C TYR A 97 7.16 -5.21 -2.41
N VAL A 98 6.11 -5.75 -3.06
CA VAL A 98 5.14 -4.93 -3.81
C VAL A 98 4.37 -4.01 -2.87
N ALA A 99 3.92 -4.48 -1.70
CA ALA A 99 3.25 -3.65 -0.69
C ALA A 99 4.17 -2.56 -0.13
N SER A 100 5.46 -2.84 0.03
CA SER A 100 6.46 -1.87 0.50
C SER A 100 6.72 -0.79 -0.56
N LEU A 101 6.86 -1.19 -1.83
CA LEU A 101 6.96 -0.25 -2.95
C LEU A 101 5.72 0.64 -3.04
N PHE A 102 4.54 0.04 -2.93
CA PHE A 102 3.27 0.78 -2.90
C PHE A 102 3.20 1.76 -1.72
N TYR A 103 3.64 1.34 -0.54
CA TYR A 103 3.72 2.22 0.64
C TYR A 103 4.62 3.44 0.38
N TYR A 104 5.86 3.23 -0.06
CA TYR A 104 6.78 4.35 -0.28
C TYR A 104 6.28 5.35 -1.31
N GLN A 105 5.64 4.87 -2.37
CA GLN A 105 5.15 5.73 -3.44
C GLN A 105 3.83 6.43 -3.12
N THR A 106 3.07 5.92 -2.16
CA THR A 106 1.70 6.40 -1.94
C THR A 106 1.39 6.86 -0.51
N ARG A 107 2.29 6.69 0.46
CA ARG A 107 2.05 7.09 1.86
C ARG A 107 1.66 8.57 2.02
N GLU A 108 2.29 9.45 1.24
CA GLU A 108 2.09 10.90 1.35
C GLU A 108 0.87 11.37 0.55
N SER A 109 0.57 10.70 -0.57
CA SER A 109 -0.54 11.03 -1.47
C SER A 109 -1.86 10.35 -1.09
N LEU A 110 -1.80 9.24 -0.35
CA LEU A 110 -2.96 8.49 0.15
C LEU A 110 -3.04 8.49 1.70
N PRO A 111 -3.05 9.65 2.36
CA PRO A 111 -3.03 9.71 3.83
C PRO A 111 -4.29 9.12 4.48
N ILE A 112 -5.40 9.01 3.76
CA ILE A 112 -6.63 8.37 4.26
C ILE A 112 -6.50 6.83 4.22
N PHE A 113 -5.80 6.29 3.22
CA PHE A 113 -5.56 4.86 3.09
C PHE A 113 -4.54 4.36 4.12
N TRP A 114 -3.43 5.08 4.25
CA TRP A 114 -2.32 4.74 5.15
C TRP A 114 -2.49 5.30 6.57
N GLY A 115 -3.39 6.27 6.73
CA GLY A 115 -3.66 6.86 8.03
C GLY A 115 -4.37 5.86 8.95
N PRO A 116 -4.20 6.00 10.27
CA PRO A 116 -4.94 5.21 11.23
C PRO A 116 -6.44 5.43 10.98
N ARG A 117 -7.18 4.34 10.71
CA ARG A 117 -8.63 4.39 10.63
C ARG A 117 -9.12 4.99 11.94
N LYS A 118 -9.61 6.24 11.92
CA LYS A 118 -10.23 6.91 13.07
C LYS A 118 -11.44 6.09 13.49
N GLY A 119 -11.21 5.14 14.38
CA GLY A 119 -12.11 4.02 14.63
C GLY A 119 -11.77 3.22 15.87
N LYS A 120 -11.21 3.86 16.90
CA LYS A 120 -11.44 3.57 18.32
C LYS A 120 -10.93 4.76 19.15
N ARG A 121 -11.84 5.33 19.94
CA ARG A 121 -11.63 6.50 20.82
C ARG A 121 -10.44 6.29 21.78
N SER A 122 -9.63 7.33 21.96
CA SER A 122 -9.47 7.89 23.31
C SER A 122 -9.95 9.35 23.25
N ARG A 123 -11.17 9.57 23.76
CA ARG A 123 -11.58 10.87 24.29
C ARG A 123 -10.92 10.98 25.66
N ARG A 124 -9.93 11.85 25.78
CA ARG A 124 -9.34 12.51 26.98
C ARG A 124 -8.02 13.11 26.47
N ASP A 125 -7.75 14.41 26.47
CA ASP A 125 -8.26 15.50 27.29
C ASP A 125 -8.50 16.76 26.44
N GLN A 126 -9.75 17.21 26.40
CA GLN A 126 -10.04 18.63 26.32
C GLN A 126 -10.62 18.99 27.69
N THR A 127 -9.81 19.55 28.59
CA THR A 127 -10.30 20.60 29.51
C THR A 127 -9.12 21.44 30.03
N ASN A 128 -9.05 22.65 29.48
CA ASN A 128 -8.68 23.92 30.10
C ASN A 128 -7.31 24.10 30.78
N GLU A 129 -6.49 24.88 30.09
CA GLU A 129 -5.88 26.10 30.64
C GLU A 129 -6.79 26.76 31.68
N TYR A 130 -6.40 26.68 32.95
CA TYR A 130 -6.65 27.74 33.91
C TYR A 130 -5.32 28.03 34.60
N SER A 131 -4.60 29.01 34.05
CA SER A 131 -3.72 29.85 34.83
C SER A 131 -4.61 30.63 35.81
N LEU A 132 -4.43 30.40 37.10
CA LEU A 132 -4.88 31.31 38.15
C LEU A 132 -3.72 31.47 39.13
N ASP A 133 -2.84 32.41 38.79
CA ASP A 133 -2.15 33.25 39.76
C ASP A 133 -3.08 34.41 40.17
N GLN A 134 -2.89 34.91 41.40
CA GLN A 134 -3.48 36.09 42.07
C GLN A 134 -4.82 35.81 42.81
N ASP A 135 -4.97 36.04 44.13
CA ASP A 135 -4.22 36.81 45.15
C ASP A 135 -3.98 36.01 46.45
#